data_AF-A0AAE1T6X7-F1
#
_entry.id   AF-A0AAE1T6X7-F1
#
_cell.length_a   1.000
_cell.length_b   1.000
_cell.length_c   1.000
_cell.angle_alpha   90.00
_cell.angle_beta   90.00
_cell.angle_gamma   90.00
#
_symmetry.space_group_name_H-M   'P 1'
#
loop_
_entity.id
_entity.type
_entity.pdbx_description
1 polymer ?
#
loop_
_entity_poly.entity_id
_entity_poly.type
_entity_poly.pdbx_seq_one_letter_code
_entity_poly.pdbx_strand_id
1 'polypeptide(L)'
;MEYTSTGDSSVVRACVCGYEVVVRTSWTNANPGRRFRGCPGDNGSYCGVFQWVDPPICRRAKEIIPGLLSRLNDQERQLNEYRQKDFKKEALEGKLITYRLMGTVASVVTFVLIILYVRAVVSCM
;
A
#
# COMPACT_ATOMS: atom_id res chain seq x y z
N MET A 1 33.75 -23.64 36.80
CA MET A 1 33.30 -24.25 35.54
C MET A 1 32.15 -25.16 35.87
N GLU A 2 30.93 -24.79 35.52
CA GLU A 2 29.86 -25.77 35.35
C GLU A 2 28.93 -25.23 34.27
N TYR A 3 29.19 -25.72 33.07
CA TYR A 3 28.47 -25.43 31.84
C TYR A 3 27.33 -26.44 31.76
N THR A 4 26.15 -26.08 32.25
CA THR A 4 24.94 -26.85 31.96
C THR A 4 24.43 -26.46 30.58
N SER A 5 25.00 -27.15 29.59
CA SER A 5 24.42 -27.34 28.28
C SER A 5 23.08 -28.06 28.40
N THR A 6 21.99 -27.33 28.23
CA THR A 6 20.70 -27.91 27.82
C THR A 6 20.23 -27.17 26.58
N GLY A 7 20.72 -27.62 25.43
CA GLY A 7 19.92 -27.52 24.23
C GLY A 7 18.74 -28.46 24.40
N ASP A 8 17.58 -27.91 24.78
CA ASP A 8 16.30 -28.55 24.53
C ASP A 8 15.34 -27.54 23.91
N SER A 9 14.83 -27.92 22.74
CA SER A 9 13.81 -27.19 22.01
C SER A 9 12.48 -27.34 22.76
N SER A 10 11.62 -26.31 22.70
CA SER A 10 10.18 -26.42 22.95
C SER A 10 9.64 -26.55 24.38
N VAL A 11 10.06 -25.71 25.34
CA VAL A 11 9.13 -25.38 26.46
C VAL A 11 8.04 -24.44 25.94
N VAL A 12 7.05 -25.02 25.26
CA VAL A 12 5.79 -24.37 24.91
C VAL A 12 5.07 -24.06 26.23
N ARG A 13 5.21 -22.83 26.73
CA ARG A 13 4.48 -22.41 27.93
C ARG A 13 3.00 -22.26 27.57
N ALA A 14 2.13 -23.06 28.16
CA ALA A 14 0.69 -22.85 28.05
C ALA A 14 0.30 -21.48 28.66
N CYS A 15 -0.60 -20.74 28.03
CA CYS A 15 -1.28 -19.60 28.67
C CYS A 15 -2.16 -20.14 29.80
N VAL A 16 -2.49 -19.29 30.78
CA VAL A 16 -3.43 -19.62 31.87
C VAL A 16 -4.83 -20.02 31.37
N CYS A 17 -5.19 -19.73 30.11
CA CYS A 17 -6.39 -20.23 29.44
C CYS A 17 -6.30 -21.69 28.98
N GLY A 18 -5.15 -22.37 29.13
CA GLY A 18 -4.94 -23.74 28.66
C GLY A 18 -4.49 -23.86 27.19
N TYR A 19 -4.48 -22.76 26.43
CA TYR A 19 -3.99 -22.74 25.05
C TYR A 19 -2.49 -22.51 24.93
N GLU A 20 -1.91 -22.99 23.84
CA GLU A 20 -0.53 -22.72 23.45
C GLU A 20 -0.30 -21.22 23.20
N VAL A 21 0.76 -20.65 23.79
CA VAL A 21 1.14 -19.26 23.53
C VAL A 21 1.68 -19.09 22.12
N VAL A 22 1.33 -17.97 21.49
CA VAL A 22 1.80 -17.62 20.15
C VAL A 22 2.89 -16.57 20.23
N VAL A 23 3.86 -16.65 19.31
CA VAL A 23 4.87 -15.61 19.13
C VAL A 23 4.33 -14.55 18.16
N ARG A 24 4.30 -13.30 18.60
CA ARG A 24 3.90 -12.13 17.81
C ARG A 24 5.03 -11.13 17.73
N THR A 25 5.01 -10.29 16.70
CA THR A 25 5.95 -9.19 16.52
C THR A 25 5.30 -7.89 17.00
N SER A 26 6.01 -7.12 17.82
CA SER A 26 5.59 -5.76 18.17
C SER A 26 5.86 -4.82 16.99
N TRP A 27 4.82 -4.08 16.59
CA TRP A 27 4.90 -3.02 15.58
C TRP A 27 4.84 -1.62 16.19
N THR A 28 5.05 -1.51 17.50
CA THR A 28 5.08 -0.22 18.19
C THR A 28 6.42 0.49 17.99
N ASN A 29 6.44 1.82 18.00
CA ASN A 29 7.68 2.62 17.92
C ASN A 29 8.66 2.32 19.06
N ALA A 30 8.17 1.89 20.23
CA ALA A 30 9.00 1.58 21.39
C ALA A 30 9.74 0.23 21.28
N ASN A 31 9.18 -0.71 20.51
CA ASN A 31 9.73 -2.05 20.31
C ASN A 31 9.49 -2.54 18.87
N PRO A 32 9.93 -1.82 17.82
CA PRO A 32 9.72 -2.22 16.44
C PRO A 32 10.41 -3.55 16.16
N GLY A 33 9.68 -4.50 15.59
CA GLY A 33 10.20 -5.80 15.18
C GLY A 33 10.52 -6.77 16.31
N ARG A 34 10.36 -6.38 17.59
CA ARG A 34 10.69 -7.24 18.74
C ARG A 34 9.60 -8.27 18.98
N ARG A 35 9.97 -9.55 19.09
CA ARG A 35 8.99 -10.61 19.30
C ARG A 35 8.64 -10.82 20.77
N PHE A 36 7.37 -11.09 21.02
CA PHE A 36 6.83 -11.47 22.32
C PHE A 36 5.95 -12.72 22.20
N ARG A 37 5.93 -13.55 23.24
CA ARG A 37 4.94 -14.60 23.45
C ARG A 37 3.73 -13.98 24.15
N GLY A 38 2.54 -14.35 23.69
CA GLY A 38 1.30 -13.95 24.34
C GLY A 38 0.19 -14.95 24.14
N CYS A 39 -0.90 -14.73 24.87
CA CYS A 39 -2.15 -15.45 24.67
C CYS A 39 -2.58 -15.36 23.19
N PRO A 40 -2.98 -16.46 22.55
CA PRO A 40 -3.59 -16.41 21.22
C PRO A 40 -4.87 -15.55 21.24
N GLY A 41 -5.61 -15.59 22.35
CA GLY A 41 -6.86 -14.87 22.53
C GLY A 41 -7.98 -15.52 21.72
N ASP A 42 -9.10 -15.78 22.37
CA ASP A 42 -10.29 -16.36 21.77
C ASP A 42 -11.52 -15.62 22.30
N ASN A 43 -12.45 -15.30 21.40
CA ASN A 43 -13.67 -14.53 21.68
C ASN A 43 -13.46 -13.22 22.47
N GLY A 44 -12.39 -12.47 22.18
CA GLY A 44 -12.15 -11.15 22.77
C GLY A 44 -11.57 -11.15 24.18
N SER A 45 -11.28 -12.34 24.75
CA SER A 45 -10.65 -12.51 26.05
C SER A 45 -9.13 -12.70 25.88
N TYR A 46 -8.35 -11.75 26.39
CA TYR A 46 -6.89 -11.87 26.48
C TYR A 46 -6.47 -12.14 27.93
N CYS A 47 -5.74 -13.24 28.14
CA CYS A 47 -5.35 -13.72 29.47
C CYS A 47 -4.23 -12.89 30.15
N GLY A 48 -3.78 -11.80 29.51
CA GLY A 48 -2.71 -10.94 30.01
C GLY A 48 -1.30 -11.54 29.97
N VAL A 49 -1.14 -12.83 29.61
CA VAL A 49 0.18 -13.46 29.46
C VAL A 49 0.98 -12.72 28.38
N PHE A 50 2.16 -12.25 28.79
CA PHE A 50 3.08 -11.51 27.94
C PHE A 50 4.52 -11.82 28.35
N GLN A 51 5.37 -12.16 27.39
CA GLN A 51 6.80 -12.33 27.63
C GLN A 51 7.62 -11.99 26.39
N TRP A 52 8.66 -11.17 26.54
CA TRP A 52 9.59 -10.93 25.44
C TRP A 52 10.38 -12.19 25.07
N VAL A 53 10.45 -12.50 23.78
CA VAL A 53 11.29 -13.56 23.22
C VAL A 53 12.69 -13.01 22.94
N ASP A 54 12.73 -11.86 22.27
CA ASP A 54 13.99 -11.21 21.91
C ASP A 54 14.45 -10.27 23.04
N PRO A 55 15.76 -10.06 23.21
CA PRO A 55 16.28 -9.08 24.16
C PRO A 55 15.81 -7.66 23.82
N PRO A 56 15.91 -6.69 24.76
CA PRO A 56 15.58 -5.31 24.47
C PRO A 56 16.39 -4.78 23.28
N ILE A 57 15.70 -4.11 22.36
CA ILE A 57 16.37 -3.41 21.27
C ILE A 57 17.20 -2.25 21.82
N CYS A 58 18.33 -1.97 21.18
CA CYS A 58 19.24 -0.91 21.63
C CYS A 58 18.58 0.48 21.51
N ARG A 59 19.02 1.44 22.34
CA ARG A 59 18.49 2.80 22.35
C ARG A 59 18.56 3.46 20.97
N ARG A 60 19.69 3.31 20.29
CA ARG A 60 19.89 3.84 18.93
C ARG A 60 18.86 3.30 17.94
N ALA A 61 18.52 2.01 18.01
CA ALA A 61 17.52 1.42 17.14
C ALA A 61 16.11 1.98 17.42
N LYS A 62 15.75 2.22 18.69
CA LYS A 62 14.48 2.86 19.08
C LYS A 62 14.32 4.26 18.50
N GLU A 63 15.42 4.99 18.36
CA GLU A 63 15.42 6.36 17.83
C GLU A 63 15.43 6.37 16.29
N ILE A 64 16.23 5.50 15.67
CA ILE A 64 16.44 5.53 14.20
C ILE A 64 15.33 4.81 13.43
N ILE A 65 14.88 3.62 13.88
CA ILE A 65 13.96 2.79 13.11
C ILE A 65 12.63 3.50 12.82
N PRO A 66 11.95 4.14 13.80
CA PRO A 66 10.71 4.85 13.53
C PRO A 66 10.90 6.01 12.53
N GLY A 67 12.02 6.72 12.63
CA GLY A 67 12.36 7.81 11.69
C GLY A 67 12.55 7.30 10.25
N LEU A 68 13.20 6.16 10.08
CA LEU A 68 13.36 5.52 8.76
C LEU A 68 12.03 5.03 8.19
N LEU A 69 11.20 4.37 9.00
CA LEU A 69 9.87 3.90 8.59
C LEU A 69 8.97 5.06 8.16
N SER A 70 8.98 6.18 8.90
CA SER A 70 8.22 7.37 8.51
C SER A 70 8.64 7.87 7.13
N ARG A 71 9.95 8.00 6.89
CA ARG A 71 10.48 8.45 5.59
C ARG A 71 10.10 7.51 4.45
N LEU A 72 10.19 6.20 4.66
CA LEU A 72 9.78 5.21 3.66
C LEU A 72 8.29 5.34 3.32
N ASN A 73 7.43 5.44 4.33
CA ASN A 73 5.99 5.60 4.13
C ASN A 73 5.66 6.91 3.41
N ASP A 74 6.35 8.00 3.73
CA ASP A 74 6.17 9.29 3.06
C ASP A 74 6.65 9.25 1.60
N GLN A 75 7.78 8.58 1.33
CA GLN A 75 8.28 8.36 -0.03
C GLN A 75 7.30 7.52 -0.86
N GLU A 76 6.76 6.44 -0.29
CA GLU A 76 5.77 5.60 -0.95
C GLU A 76 4.48 6.39 -1.27
N ARG A 77 4.03 7.23 -0.33
CA ARG A 77 2.89 8.13 -0.57
C ARG A 77 3.16 9.06 -1.76
N GLN A 78 4.31 9.71 -1.79
CA GLN A 78 4.69 10.61 -2.89
C GLN A 78 4.72 9.89 -4.23
N LEU A 79 5.34 8.70 -4.30
CA LEU A 79 5.37 7.89 -5.52
C LEU A 79 3.97 7.51 -6.00
N ASN A 80 3.08 7.15 -5.09
CA ASN A 80 1.69 6.83 -5.43
C ASN A 80 0.92 8.05 -5.94
N GLU A 81 1.17 9.23 -5.37
CA GLU A 81 0.59 10.50 -5.85
C GLU A 81 1.09 10.86 -7.26
N TYR A 82 2.41 10.73 -7.52
CA TYR A 82 2.97 10.96 -8.86
C TYR A 82 2.38 10.00 -9.88
N ARG A 83 2.35 8.70 -9.57
CA ARG A 83 1.73 7.67 -10.42
C ARG A 83 0.27 8.00 -10.75
N GLN A 84 -0.50 8.46 -9.76
CA GLN A 84 -1.89 8.83 -9.98
C GLN A 84 -2.03 10.08 -10.87
N LYS A 85 -1.13 11.06 -10.72
CA LYS A 85 -1.10 12.25 -11.58
C LYS A 85 -0.74 11.89 -13.02
N ASP A 86 0.25 11.03 -13.21
CA ASP A 86 0.68 10.57 -14.53
C ASP A 86 -0.46 9.82 -15.23
N PHE A 87 -1.12 8.89 -14.56
CA PHE A 87 -2.29 8.19 -15.10
C PHE A 87 -3.42 9.15 -15.50
N LYS A 88 -3.73 10.16 -14.67
CA LYS A 88 -4.73 11.17 -14.98
C LYS A 88 -4.32 12.03 -16.19
N LYS A 89 -3.03 12.36 -16.30
CA LYS A 89 -2.47 13.12 -17.41
C LYS A 89 -2.56 12.33 -18.71
N GLU A 90 -2.14 11.08 -18.72
CA GLU A 90 -2.26 10.18 -19.88
C GLU A 90 -3.72 10.02 -20.32
N ALA A 91 -4.65 9.84 -19.37
CA ALA A 91 -6.07 9.77 -19.67
C ALA A 91 -6.64 11.09 -20.22
N LEU A 92 -6.17 12.23 -19.72
CA LEU A 92 -6.57 13.55 -20.20
C LEU A 92 -6.01 13.83 -21.59
N GLU A 93 -4.75 13.50 -21.83
CA GLU A 93 -4.09 13.63 -23.14
C GLU A 93 -4.79 12.75 -24.17
N GLY A 94 -5.11 11.49 -23.82
CA GLY A 94 -5.90 10.60 -24.67
C GLY A 94 -7.26 11.21 -25.04
N LYS A 95 -8.01 11.74 -24.06
CA LYS A 95 -9.28 12.43 -24.31
C LYS A 95 -9.10 13.67 -25.19
N LEU A 96 -8.08 14.48 -24.95
CA LEU A 96 -7.83 15.68 -25.75
C LEU A 96 -7.53 15.33 -27.20
N ILE A 97 -6.75 14.28 -27.45
CA ILE A 97 -6.46 13.78 -28.80
C ILE A 97 -7.75 13.33 -29.48
N THR A 98 -8.61 12.56 -28.80
CA THR A 98 -9.88 12.11 -29.39
C THR A 98 -10.83 13.28 -29.68
N TYR A 99 -10.96 14.27 -28.79
CA TYR A 99 -11.77 15.46 -29.04
C TYR A 99 -11.26 16.28 -30.21
N ARG A 100 -9.93 16.45 -30.34
CA ARG A 100 -9.33 17.13 -31.50
C ARG A 100 -9.65 16.39 -32.79
N LEU A 101 -9.52 15.06 -32.82
CA LEU A 101 -9.84 14.24 -33.98
C LEU A 101 -11.33 14.35 -34.35
N MET A 102 -12.24 14.19 -33.37
CA MET A 102 -13.68 14.32 -33.60
C MET A 102 -14.06 15.69 -34.16
N GLY A 103 -13.47 16.77 -33.64
CA GLY A 103 -13.67 18.12 -34.15
C GLY A 103 -13.24 18.28 -35.61
N THR A 104 -12.07 17.75 -35.98
CA THR A 104 -11.59 17.78 -37.37
C THR A 104 -12.46 16.96 -38.32
N VAL A 105 -12.96 15.80 -37.88
CA VAL A 105 -13.86 14.98 -38.71
C VAL A 105 -15.18 15.71 -38.93
N ALA A 106 -15.77 16.27 -37.87
CA ALA A 106 -17.02 17.01 -37.98
C ALA A 106 -16.90 18.22 -38.92
N SER A 107 -15.79 18.97 -38.86
CA SER A 107 -15.58 20.12 -39.75
C SER A 107 -15.40 19.73 -41.23
N VAL A 108 -14.72 18.61 -41.50
CA VAL A 108 -14.57 18.08 -42.87
C VAL A 108 -15.92 17.61 -43.40
N VAL A 109 -16.71 16.88 -42.60
CA VAL A 109 -18.03 16.39 -42.99
C VAL A 109 -18.96 17.56 -43.31
N THR A 110 -19.03 18.58 -42.45
CA THR A 110 -19.89 19.75 -42.71
C THR A 110 -19.47 20.49 -43.96
N PHE A 111 -18.17 20.68 -44.19
CA PHE A 111 -17.65 21.31 -45.41
C PHE A 111 -18.03 20.52 -46.67
N VAL A 112 -17.91 19.19 -46.65
CA VAL A 112 -18.33 18.32 -47.77
C VAL A 112 -19.83 18.44 -48.02
N LEU A 113 -20.66 18.39 -46.97
CA LEU A 113 -22.12 18.52 -47.10
C LEU A 113 -22.52 19.86 -47.73
N ILE A 114 -21.87 20.96 -47.33
CA ILE A 114 -22.09 22.29 -47.93
C ILE A 114 -21.76 22.28 -49.42
N ILE A 115 -20.63 21.68 -49.82
CA ILE A 115 -20.26 21.58 -51.23
C ILE A 115 -21.29 20.79 -52.02
N LEU A 116 -21.75 19.65 -51.49
CA LEU A 116 -22.76 18.81 -52.14
C LEU A 116 -24.09 19.56 -52.28
N TYR A 117 -24.50 20.30 -51.25
CA TYR A 117 -25.69 21.15 -51.27
C TYR A 117 -25.60 22.22 -52.36
N VAL A 118 -24.50 22.98 -52.42
CA VAL A 118 -24.31 24.03 -53.42
C VAL A 118 -24.34 23.45 -54.84
N ARG A 119 -23.68 22.30 -55.08
CA ARG A 119 -23.71 21.62 -56.38
C ARG A 119 -25.12 21.21 -56.79
N ALA A 120 -25.90 20.65 -55.86
CA ALA A 120 -27.26 20.22 -56.13
C ALA A 120 -28.18 21.40 -56.48
N VAL A 121 -28.07 22.51 -55.73
CA VAL A 121 -28.86 23.73 -55.99
C VAL A 121 -28.50 24.34 -57.34
N VAL A 122 -27.22 24.50 -57.63
CA VAL A 122 -26.77 25.09 -58.91
C VAL A 122 -27.14 24.21 -60.10
N SER A 123 -27.14 22.88 -59.97
CA SER A 123 -27.56 21.97 -61.05
C SER A 123 -29.07 21.98 -61.30
N CYS A 124 -29.87 22.52 -60.36
CA CYS A 124 -31.32 22.59 -60.44
C CYS A 124 -31.83 23.94 -60.96
N MET A 125 -30.96 24.95 -61.11
CA MET A 125 -31.26 26.27 -61.69
C MET A 125 -30.89 26.31 -63.17
#